data_AF-A0A765FVI9-F1
#
_entry.id   AF-A0A765FVI9-F1
#
_cell.length_a   1.000
_cell.length_b   1.000
_cell.length_c   1.000
_cell.angle_alpha   90.00
_cell.angle_beta   90.00
_cell.angle_gamma   90.00
#
_symmetry.space_group_name_H-M   'P 1'
#
loop_
_entity.id
_entity.type
_entity.pdbx_description
1 polymer ?
#
loop_
_entity_poly.entity_id
_entity_poly.type
_entity_poly.pdbx_seq_one_letter_code
_entity_poly.pdbx_strand_id
1 'polypeptide(L)' 'MVKISNKVKKDMQVICRLLNENPTQIFAVKDISEITGMSVYKVRHALFMLEKHQRIKKYEDKKGARKYLRFSV' A
#
# COMPACT_ATOMS: atom_id res chain seq x y z
N MET A 1 4.26 18.58 7.63
CA MET A 1 4.88 17.24 7.59
C MET A 1 4.05 16.29 8.46
N VAL A 2 3.42 15.24 7.91
CA VAL A 2 2.55 14.34 8.69
C VAL A 2 3.42 13.52 9.65
N LYS A 3 3.15 13.61 10.96
CA LYS A 3 3.84 12.79 11.97
C LYS A 3 3.35 11.35 11.85
N ILE A 4 4.20 10.47 11.34
CA ILE A 4 3.94 9.02 11.26
C ILE A 4 4.39 8.36 12.56
N SER A 5 3.52 7.58 13.20
CA SER A 5 3.91 6.77 14.36
C SER A 5 4.82 5.61 13.94
N ASN A 6 5.70 5.15 14.84
CA ASN A 6 6.59 4.03 14.57
C ASN A 6 5.85 2.76 14.13
N LYS A 7 4.62 2.56 14.61
CA LYS A 7 3.76 1.44 14.23
C LYS A 7 3.35 1.53 12.75
N VAL A 8 2.87 2.70 12.32
CA VAL A 8 2.49 2.94 10.93
C VAL A 8 3.70 2.88 10.01
N LYS A 9 4.88 3.29 10.47
CA LYS A 9 6.12 3.16 9.71
C LYS A 9 6.49 1.69 9.43
N LYS A 10 6.30 0.79 10.41
CA LYS A 10 6.50 -0.65 10.22
C LYS A 10 5.48 -1.22 9.22
N ASP A 11 4.21 -0.87 9.39
CA ASP A 11 3.13 -1.27 8.47
C ASP A 11 3.45 -0.84 7.02
N MET A 12 3.92 0.40 6.82
CA MET A 12 4.35 0.90 5.52
C MET A 12 5.55 0.13 4.95
N GLN A 13 6.52 -0.25 5.78
CA GLN A 13 7.70 -1.01 5.33
C GLN A 13 7.32 -2.40 4.82
N VAL A 14 6.40 -3.09 5.50
CA VAL A 14 5.91 -4.42 5.08
C VAL A 14 5.23 -4.31 3.71
N ILE A 15 4.30 -3.37 3.55
CA ILE A 15 3.60 -3.15 2.28
C ILE A 15 4.59 -2.72 1.19
N CYS A 16 5.55 -1.85 1.51
CA CYS A 16 6.60 -1.51 0.57
C CYS A 16 7.36 -2.76 0.12
N ARG A 17 7.82 -3.62 1.03
CA ARG A 17 8.57 -4.84 0.68
C ARG A 17 7.75 -5.73 -0.27
N LEU A 18 6.48 -5.95 0.03
CA LEU A 18 5.57 -6.71 -0.84
C LEU A 18 5.51 -6.13 -2.26
N LEU A 19 5.35 -4.81 -2.39
CA LEU A 19 5.31 -4.13 -3.68
C LEU A 19 6.69 -4.06 -4.37
N ASN A 20 7.80 -4.13 -3.61
CA ASN A 20 9.16 -4.20 -4.16
C ASN A 20 9.42 -5.56 -4.81
N GLU A 21 9.00 -6.65 -4.15
CA GLU A 21 9.16 -8.01 -4.64
C GLU A 21 8.28 -8.28 -5.88
N ASN A 22 7.22 -7.49 -6.07
CA ASN A 22 6.25 -7.66 -7.15
C ASN A 22 5.99 -6.33 -7.90
N PRO A 23 7.00 -5.78 -8.61
CA PRO A 23 6.97 -4.41 -9.13
C PRO A 23 5.96 -4.16 -10.26
N THR A 24 5.53 -5.21 -10.96
CA THR A 24 4.54 -5.15 -12.05
C THR A 24 3.15 -5.59 -11.63
N GLN A 25 3.01 -6.19 -10.45
CA GLN A 25 1.75 -6.74 -9.97
C GLN A 25 0.93 -5.67 -9.27
N ILE A 26 -0.33 -5.60 -9.66
CA ILE A 26 -1.31 -4.71 -9.07
C ILE A 26 -2.04 -5.43 -7.95
N PHE A 27 -2.03 -4.85 -6.75
CA PHE A 27 -2.71 -5.43 -5.60
C PHE A 27 -3.94 -4.64 -5.20
N ALA A 28 -5.03 -5.33 -4.87
CA ALA A 28 -6.13 -4.75 -4.12
C ALA A 28 -5.82 -4.73 -2.61
N VAL A 29 -6.57 -3.94 -1.86
CA VAL A 29 -6.42 -3.85 -0.40
C VAL A 29 -6.62 -5.22 0.27
N LYS A 30 -7.55 -6.03 -0.23
CA LYS A 30 -7.83 -7.36 0.31
C LYS A 30 -6.65 -8.30 0.12
N ASP A 31 -6.07 -8.34 -1.08
CA ASP A 31 -4.89 -9.15 -1.39
C ASP A 31 -3.73 -8.81 -0.45
N ILE A 32 -3.45 -7.52 -0.23
CA ILE A 32 -2.39 -7.09 0.70
C ILE A 32 -2.73 -7.52 2.14
N SER A 33 -4.00 -7.40 2.55
CA SER A 33 -4.48 -7.82 3.87
C SER A 33 -4.23 -9.32 4.10
N GLU A 34 -4.53 -10.15 3.12
CA GLU A 34 -4.35 -11.60 3.16
C GLU A 34 -2.87 -11.99 3.17
N ILE A 35 -2.06 -11.41 2.27
CA ILE A 35 -0.63 -11.72 2.16
C ILE A 35 0.15 -11.27 3.40
N THR A 36 -0.17 -10.09 3.95
CA THR A 36 0.56 -9.53 5.09
C THR A 36 -0.02 -9.93 6.45
N GLY A 37 -1.19 -10.57 6.49
CA GLY A 37 -1.95 -10.85 7.71
C GLY A 37 -2.45 -9.60 8.45
N MET A 38 -2.32 -8.41 7.86
CA MET A 38 -2.77 -7.15 8.44
C MET A 38 -4.28 -7.00 8.28
N SER A 39 -4.93 -6.22 9.16
CA SER A 39 -6.33 -5.86 8.94
C SER A 39 -6.47 -4.87 7.78
N VAL A 40 -7.58 -4.98 7.03
CA VAL A 40 -7.94 -4.07 5.93
C VAL A 40 -7.80 -2.59 6.30
N TYR A 41 -8.17 -2.24 7.54
CA TYR A 41 -8.04 -0.87 8.04
C TYR A 41 -6.56 -0.41 8.09
N LYS A 42 -5.67 -1.23 8.67
CA LYS A 42 -4.23 -0.91 8.73
C LYS A 42 -3.63 -0.79 7.35
N VAL A 43 -4.00 -1.70 6.44
CA VAL A 43 -3.56 -1.66 5.05
C VAL A 43 -3.99 -0.36 4.38
N ARG A 44 -5.26 0.04 4.49
CA ARG A 44 -5.76 1.31 3.93
C ARG A 44 -4.99 2.52 4.48
N HIS A 45 -4.75 2.55 5.79
CA HIS A 45 -4.04 3.65 6.43
C HIS A 45 -2.57 3.74 5.96
N ALA A 46 -1.87 2.60 5.91
CA ALA A 46 -0.49 2.56 5.44
C ALA A 46 -0.36 2.92 3.95
N LEU A 47 -1.27 2.44 3.09
CA LEU A 47 -1.33 2.82 1.68
C LEU A 47 -1.60 4.32 1.50
N PHE A 48 -2.52 4.89 2.27
CA PHE A 48 -2.78 6.34 2.26
C PHE A 48 -1.53 7.14 2.60
N MET A 49 -0.77 6.72 3.63
CA MET A 49 0.50 7.37 3.96
C MET A 49 1.54 7.21 2.85
N LEU A 50 1.66 6.02 2.25
CA LEU A 50 2.58 5.79 1.12
C LEU A 50 2.23 6.65 -0.10
N GLU A 51 0.94 6.82 -0.40
CA GLU A 51 0.43 7.70 -1.46
C GLU A 51 0.78 9.16 -1.18
N LYS A 52 0.57 9.64 0.05
CA LYS A 52 0.97 11.01 0.48
C LYS A 52 2.47 11.26 0.35
N HIS A 53 3.28 10.22 0.46
CA HIS A 53 4.73 10.28 0.27
C HIS A 53 5.19 10.00 -1.16
N GLN A 54 4.26 9.90 -2.12
CA GLN A 54 4.53 9.60 -3.54
C GLN A 54 5.37 8.33 -3.72
N ARG A 55 5.15 7.30 -2.89
CA ARG A 55 5.85 6.01 -2.95
C ARG A 55 5.11 4.93 -3.71
N ILE A 56 3.81 5.12 -3.93
CA ILE A 56 2.94 4.21 -4.68
C ILE A 56 1.96 5.00 -5.54
N LYS A 57 1.52 4.39 -6.66
CA LYS A 57 0.48 4.92 -7.53
C LYS A 57 -0.82 4.14 -7.30
N LYS A 58 -1.89 4.88 -7.07
CA LYS A 58 -3.25 4.35 -6.96
C LYS A 58 -3.88 4.29 -8.36
N TYR A 59 -4.47 3.17 -8.68
CA TYR A 59 -5.27 2.93 -9.87
C TYR A 59 -6.72 2.68 -9.45
N GLU A 60 -7.64 3.22 -10.21
CA GLU A 60 -9.06 2.94 -10.06
C GLU A 60 -9.49 2.09 -11.25
N ASP A 61 -10.00 0.90 -10.94
CA ASP A 61 -10.66 0.02 -11.89
C ASP A 61 -11.91 0.71 -12.48
N LYS A 62 -12.31 0.38 -13.72
CA LYS A 62 -13.60 0.81 -14.30
C LYS A 62 -14.82 0.44 -13.42
N LYS A 63 -14.67 -0.51 -12.49
CA LYS A 63 -15.64 -0.95 -11.47
C LYS A 63 -15.46 -0.27 -10.10
N GLY A 64 -14.60 0.74 -9.96
CA GLY A 64 -14.39 1.51 -8.72
C GLY A 64 -13.51 0.82 -7.66
N ALA A 65 -12.91 -0.33 -7.97
CA ALA A 65 -11.99 -1.02 -7.06
C ALA A 65 -10.63 -0.30 -7.02
N ARG A 66 -10.17 0.05 -5.81
CA ARG A 66 -8.85 0.68 -5.59
C ARG A 66 -7.75 -0.37 -5.66
N LYS A 67 -6.81 -0.13 -6.57
CA LYS A 67 -5.69 -0.99 -6.92
C LYS A 67 -4.39 -0.20 -6.73
N TYR A 68 -3.31 -0.86 -6.32
CA TYR A 68 -2.06 -0.19 -5.95
C TYR A 68 -0.85 -0.85 -6.61
N LEU A 69 0.06 -0.01 -7.12
CA LEU A 69 1.35 -0.38 -7.70
C LEU A 69 2.44 0.55 -7.15
N ARG A 70 3.69 0.12 -7.14
CA ARG A 70 4.80 1.01 -6.80
C ARG A 70 5.10 2.00 -7.92
N PHE A 71 5.70 3.15 -7.59
CA PHE A 71 6.49 3.89 -8.58
C PHE A 71 7.76 3.09 -8.90
N SER A 72 7.95 2.79 -10.19
CA SER A 72 9.29 2.48 -10.70
C SER A 72 10.03 3.82 -10.74
N VAL A 73 11.16 3.90 -10.03
CA VAL A 73 12.15 4.96 -10.25
C VAL A 73 12.81 4.69 -11.59
#